data_AF-A0A7X9HTJ9-F1
#
_entry.id   AF-A0A7X9HTJ9-F1
#
_cell.length_a   1.000
_cell.length_b   1.000
_cell.length_c   1.000
_cell.angle_alpha   90.00
_cell.angle_beta   90.00
_cell.angle_gamma   90.00
#
_symmetry.space_group_name_H-M   'P 1'
#
loop_
_entity.id
_entity.type
_entity.pdbx_description
1 polymer ?
#
loop_
_entity_poly.entity_id
_entity_poly.type
_entity_poly.pdbx_seq_one_letter_code
_entity_poly.pdbx_strand_id
1 'polypeptide(L)'
;MNTYKPNEFAEMIGVSVKTLQRWDNDGKLKAFRNPSNRRYYTHNQYVEYMGKIVQDKDKRKTIIYTRVSTNGQKDDLKNQV
;
A
#
# COMPACT_ATOMS: atom_id res chain seq x y z
N MET A 1 11.12 21.69 3.91
CA MET A 1 10.56 20.60 3.07
C MET A 1 11.52 19.42 3.16
N ASN A 2 11.07 18.29 3.72
CA ASN A 2 11.91 17.10 3.78
C ASN A 2 11.79 16.32 2.47
N THR A 3 12.93 16.08 1.83
CA THR A 3 13.07 15.29 0.62
C THR A 3 13.84 14.01 0.92
N TYR A 4 13.40 12.90 0.32
CA TYR A 4 13.94 11.58 0.55
C TYR A 4 14.56 11.01 -0.72
N LYS A 5 15.67 10.29 -0.56
CA LYS A 5 16.22 9.45 -1.63
C LYS A 5 15.30 8.25 -1.87
N PRO A 6 15.36 7.61 -3.05
CA PRO A 6 14.55 6.43 -3.35
C PRO A 6 14.71 5.30 -2.34
N ASN A 7 15.91 5.10 -1.78
CA ASN A 7 16.16 4.08 -0.75
C ASN A 7 15.41 4.39 0.55
N GLU A 8 15.59 5.60 1.08
CA GLU A 8 14.92 6.05 2.31
C GLU A 8 13.40 6.01 2.17
N PHE A 9 12.87 6.49 1.04
CA PHE A 9 11.43 6.50 0.81
C PHE A 9 10.86 5.08 0.66
N ALA A 10 11.60 4.17 0.00
CA ALA A 10 11.19 2.79 -0.15
C ALA A 10 11.12 2.07 1.21
N GLU A 11 12.09 2.31 2.10
CA GLU A 11 12.08 1.83 3.48
C GLU A 11 10.89 2.39 4.27
N MET A 12 10.61 3.69 4.15
CA MET A 12 9.49 4.34 4.85
C MET A 12 8.11 3.76 4.49
N ILE A 13 7.90 3.35 3.24
CA ILE A 13 6.61 2.79 2.78
C ILE A 13 6.61 1.25 2.73
N GLY A 14 7.71 0.60 3.12
CA GLY A 14 7.84 -0.85 3.19
C GLY A 14 7.88 -1.56 1.84
N VAL A 15 8.50 -0.97 0.81
CA VAL A 15 8.66 -1.60 -0.51
C VAL A 15 10.13 -1.63 -0.95
N SER A 16 10.44 -2.42 -1.98
CA SER A 16 11.78 -2.38 -2.57
C SER A 16 11.98 -1.12 -3.44
N VAL A 17 13.23 -0.66 -3.56
CA VAL A 17 13.61 0.45 -4.45
C VAL A 17 13.22 0.14 -5.91
N LYS A 18 13.34 -1.13 -6.33
CA LYS A 18 12.95 -1.57 -7.67
C LYS A 18 11.45 -1.44 -7.91
N THR A 19 10.64 -1.72 -6.89
CA THR A 19 9.19 -1.49 -6.93
C THR A 19 8.88 -0.01 -7.10
N LEU A 20 9.55 0.84 -6.31
CA LEU A 20 9.38 2.29 -6.36
C LEU A 20 9.77 2.88 -7.73
N GLN A 21 10.84 2.36 -8.35
CA GLN A 21 11.24 2.74 -9.72
C GLN A 21 10.22 2.30 -10.78
N ARG A 22 9.63 1.11 -10.64
CA ARG A 22 8.55 0.67 -11.54
C ARG A 22 7.32 1.57 -11.40
N TRP A 23 6.96 1.96 -10.18
CA TRP A 23 5.83 2.87 -9.96
C TRP A 23 6.03 4.26 -10.54
N ASP A 24 7.26 4.77 -10.57
CA ASP A 24 7.59 6.00 -11.29
C ASP A 24 7.36 5.84 -12.80
N ASN A 25 7.80 4.72 -13.38
CA ASN A 25 7.62 4.43 -14.81
C ASN A 25 6.14 4.19 -15.17
N ASP A 26 5.40 3.49 -14.32
CA ASP A 26 3.97 3.18 -14.50
C ASP A 26 3.06 4.39 -14.17
N GLY A 27 3.62 5.48 -13.60
CA GLY A 27 2.86 6.66 -13.17
C GLY A 27 2.04 6.48 -11.88
N LYS A 28 2.18 5.35 -11.17
CA LYS A 28 1.46 5.08 -9.90
C LYS A 28 1.93 5.99 -8.76
N LEU A 29 3.24 6.25 -8.68
CA LEU A 29 3.84 7.15 -7.71
C LEU A 29 5.03 7.82 -8.39
N LYS A 30 4.77 8.98 -9.00
CA LYS A 30 5.75 9.71 -9.82
C LYS A 30 6.81 10.36 -8.96
N ALA A 31 8.08 10.10 -9.26
CA ALA A 31 9.20 10.74 -8.59
C ALA A 31 9.37 12.19 -9.06
N PHE A 32 9.79 13.07 -8.16
CA PHE A 32 10.36 14.33 -8.58
C PHE A 32 11.80 14.12 -9.05
N ARG A 33 12.26 15.01 -9.93
CA ARG A 33 13.59 14.91 -10.53
C ARG A 33 14.36 16.20 -10.32
N ASN A 34 15.61 16.08 -9.92
CA ASN A 34 16.50 17.22 -9.82
C ASN A 34 17.01 17.61 -11.23
N PRO A 35 17.71 18.75 -11.40
CA PRO A 35 18.29 19.12 -12.68
C PRO A 35 19.24 18.07 -13.27
N SER A 36 19.88 17.25 -12.41
CA SER A 36 20.70 16.10 -12.80
C SER A 36 19.90 14.81 -13.04
N ASN A 37 18.58 14.89 -13.20
CA ASN A 37 17.66 13.78 -13.47
C ASN A 37 17.62 12.67 -12.39
N ARG A 38 18.08 12.95 -11.17
CA ARG A 38 18.02 12.03 -10.03
C ARG A 38 16.64 12.08 -9.37
N ARG A 39 16.09 10.90 -9.07
CA ARG A 39 14.79 10.74 -8.41
C ARG A 39 14.87 11.15 -6.94
N TYR A 40 13.86 11.87 -6.47
CA TYR A 40 13.62 12.12 -5.05
C TYR A 40 12.11 12.18 -4.77
N TYR A 41 11.76 11.99 -3.50
CA TYR A 41 10.37 12.02 -3.03
C TYR A 41 10.22 13.06 -1.94
N THR A 42 9.00 13.55 -1.73
CA THR A 42 8.71 14.54 -0.68
C THR A 42 7.87 13.93 0.43
N HIS A 43 7.93 14.55 1.61
CA HIS A 43 7.06 14.16 2.71
C HIS A 43 5.55 14.27 2.36
N ASN A 44 5.17 15.24 1.54
CA ASN A 44 3.78 15.37 1.09
C ASN A 44 3.33 14.13 0.30
N GLN A 45 4.18 13.59 -0.57
CA GLN A 45 3.88 12.35 -1.30
C GLN A 45 3.71 11.15 -0.36
N TYR A 46 4.47 11.11 0.74
CA TYR A 46 4.29 10.08 1.77
C TYR A 46 2.90 10.18 2.41
N VAL A 47 2.51 11.37 2.86
CA VAL A 47 1.21 11.61 3.49
C VAL A 47 0.06 11.28 2.54
N GLU A 48 0.14 11.73 1.29
CA GLU A 48 -0.86 11.43 0.25
C GLU A 48 -0.97 9.93 -0.03
N TYR A 49 0.16 9.24 -0.18
CA TYR A 49 0.18 7.81 -0.46
C TYR A 49 -0.38 6.99 0.72
N MET A 50 0.06 7.28 1.94
CA MET A 50 -0.43 6.60 3.14
C MET A 50 -1.92 6.89 3.37
N GLY A 51 -2.36 8.13 3.14
CA GLY A 51 -3.77 8.51 3.20
C GLY A 51 -4.63 7.73 2.19
N LYS A 52 -4.15 7.58 0.95
CA LYS A 52 -4.82 6.74 -0.06
C LYS A 52 -4.90 5.27 0.36
N ILE A 53 -3.81 4.71 0.91
CA ILE A 53 -3.83 3.34 1.42
C ILE A 53 -4.94 3.16 2.45
N VAL A 54 -5.07 4.08 3.41
CA VAL A 54 -6.09 4.01 4.47
C VAL A 54 -7.50 4.06 3.85
N GLN A 55 -7.77 5.03 2.98
CA GLN A 55 -9.07 5.13 2.30
C GLN A 55 -9.40 3.89 1.47
N ASP A 56 -8.41 3.29 0.81
CA ASP A 56 -8.60 2.06 0.04
C ASP A 56 -8.77 0.83 0.93
N LYS A 57 -8.27 0.85 2.19
CA LYS A 57 -8.60 -0.19 3.17
C LYS A 57 -10.07 -0.13 3.57
N ASP A 58 -10.58 1.07 3.82
CA ASP A 58 -11.97 1.27 4.24
C ASP A 58 -12.97 0.96 3.12
N LYS A 59 -12.53 1.06 1.86
CA LYS A 59 -13.34 0.66 0.68
C LYS A 59 -13.37 -0.85 0.42
N ARG A 60 -12.57 -1.67 1.12
CA ARG A 60 -12.62 -3.13 0.94
C ARG A 60 -13.93 -3.65 1.49
N LYS A 61 -14.71 -4.32 0.64
CA LYS A 61 -15.90 -5.06 1.09
C LYS A 61 -15.43 -6.26 1.92
N THR A 62 -15.90 -6.39 3.15
CA THR A 62 -15.83 -7.66 3.89
C THR A 62 -16.67 -8.66 3.12
N ILE A 63 -16.02 -9.57 2.40
CA ILE A 63 -16.73 -10.45 1.46
C ILE A 63 -17.48 -11.53 2.25
N ILE A 64 -16.88 -12.11 3.29
CA ILE A 64 -17.50 -13.12 4.15
C ILE A 64 -16.91 -13.01 5.56
N TYR A 65 -17.76 -12.98 6.60
CA TYR A 65 -17.37 -13.27 7.98
C TYR A 65 -18.30 -14.33 8.54
N THR A 66 -17.77 -15.52 8.81
CA THR A 66 -18.54 -16.67 9.27
C THR A 66 -18.05 -17.16 10.62
N ARG A 67 -18.99 -17.37 11.55
CA ARG A 67 -18.73 -18.05 12.83
C ARG A 67 -19.95 -18.88 13.24
N VAL A 68 -19.71 -19.99 13.95
CA VAL A 68 -20.76 -20.88 14.47
C VAL A 68 -20.93 -20.70 15.97
N SER A 69 -22.16 -20.93 16.47
CA SER A 69 -22.54 -20.73 17.87
C SER A 69 -22.07 -21.84 18.80
N THR A 70 -21.81 -23.04 18.26
CA THR A 70 -21.31 -24.20 19.01
C THR A 70 -20.23 -24.91 18.22
N ASN A 71 -19.29 -25.55 18.93
CA ASN A 71 -18.17 -26.23 18.29
C ASN A 71 -18.58 -27.39 17.37
N GLY A 72 -19.74 -28.04 17.62
CA GLY A 72 -20.22 -29.17 16.82
C GLY A 72 -20.77 -28.80 15.43
N GLN A 73 -21.08 -27.52 15.19
CA GLN A 73 -21.61 -27.05 13.90
C GLN A 73 -20.51 -26.56 12.94
N LYS A 74 -19.24 -26.69 13.33
CA LYS A 74 -18.10 -26.25 12.52
C LYS A 74 -17.95 -27.02 11.21
N ASP A 75 -18.36 -28.28 11.16
CA ASP A 75 -18.24 -29.08 9.94
C ASP A 75 -19.30 -28.73 8.89
N ASP A 76 -20.52 -28.37 9.32
CA ASP A 76 -21.55 -27.87 8.41
C ASP A 76 -21.19 -26.51 7.80
N LEU A 77 -20.43 -25.68 8.53
CA LEU A 77 -19.94 -24.39 8.01
C LEU A 77 -19.08 -24.54 6.75
N LYS A 78 -18.35 -25.67 6.61
CA LYS A 78 -17.55 -25.96 5.42
C LYS A 78 -18.40 -26.20 4.17
N ASN A 79 -19.67 -26.60 4.34
CA ASN A 79 -20.58 -26.88 3.22
C ASN A 79 -21.44 -25.66 2.84
N GLN A 80 -21.31 -24.54 3.58
CA GLN A 80 -22.13 -23.33 3.41
C GLN A 80 -21.36 -22.14 2.79
N VAL A 81 -20.03 -22.25 2.66
CA VAL A 81 -19.14 -21.29 1.99
C VAL A 81 -18.69 -21.87 0.67
#